data_AF-A0AAW1YY37-F1
#
_entry.id   AF-A0AAW1YY37-F1
#
_cell.length_a   1.000
_cell.length_b   1.000
_cell.length_c   1.000
_cell.angle_alpha   90.00
_cell.angle_beta   90.00
_cell.angle_gamma   90.00
#
_symmetry.space_group_name_H-M   'P 1'
#
loop_
_entity.id
_entity.type
_entity.pdbx_description
1 polymer ?
#
loop_
_entity_poly.entity_id
_entity_poly.type
_entity_poly.pdbx_seq_one_letter_code
_entity_poly.pdbx_strand_id
1 'polypeptide(L)'
;MSITVYFSSVSGSREVKQHQSEIFQFLDSKKIKYRTLDITSSTDVKEEMRKKVGNPSAMPPQVFNGDKYCGDYQKFFDAVEDGKPEAFFKL
;
A
#
# COMPACT_ATOMS: atom_id res chain seq x y z
N MET A 1 -5.67 -8.42 12.79
CA MET A 1 -4.71 -7.44 12.27
C MET A 1 -4.05 -8.07 11.06
N SER A 2 -4.41 -7.60 9.87
CA SER A 2 -3.90 -8.15 8.61
C SER A 2 -3.64 -6.98 7.68
N ILE A 3 -2.37 -6.63 7.50
CA ILE A 3 -1.97 -5.60 6.55
C ILE A 3 -2.27 -6.12 5.15
N THR A 4 -2.93 -5.33 4.34
CA THR A 4 -3.22 -5.63 2.94
C THR A 4 -2.65 -4.48 2.10
N VAL A 5 -1.76 -4.82 1.19
CA VAL A 5 -1.08 -3.89 0.29
C VAL A 5 -1.59 -4.15 -1.11
N TYR A 6 -2.29 -3.17 -1.68
CA TYR A 6 -2.62 -3.17 -3.10
C TYR A 6 -1.41 -2.65 -3.86
N PHE A 7 -0.96 -3.46 -4.80
CA PHE A 7 0.20 -3.18 -5.62
C PHE A 7 -0.12 -3.55 -7.07
N SER A 8 0.79 -3.19 -7.97
CA SER A 8 0.77 -3.39 -9.40
C SER A 8 2.09 -4.03 -9.78
N SER A 9 2.02 -5.28 -10.18
CA SER A 9 3.13 -6.07 -10.72
C SER A 9 3.57 -5.48 -12.06
N VAL A 10 2.61 -5.02 -12.86
CA VAL A 10 2.82 -4.41 -14.17
C VAL A 10 2.50 -2.92 -14.13
N SER A 11 3.48 -2.13 -13.67
CA SER A 11 3.42 -0.67 -13.75
C SER A 11 4.44 -0.13 -14.74
N GLY A 12 4.00 0.75 -15.64
CA GLY A 12 4.88 1.51 -16.54
C GLY A 12 5.62 2.65 -15.86
N SER A 13 5.20 3.02 -14.64
CA SER A 13 5.80 4.12 -13.87
C SER A 13 6.89 3.59 -12.94
N ARG A 14 8.12 4.08 -13.12
CA ARG A 14 9.27 3.73 -12.27
C ARG A 14 9.05 4.14 -10.81
N GLU A 15 8.48 5.31 -10.59
CA GLU A 15 8.15 5.83 -9.25
C GLU A 15 7.20 4.89 -8.50
N VAL A 16 6.13 4.45 -9.15
CA VAL A 16 5.16 3.50 -8.57
C VAL A 16 5.85 2.19 -8.17
N LYS A 17 6.74 1.65 -9.01
CA LYS A 17 7.52 0.45 -8.64
C LYS A 17 8.41 0.70 -7.42
N GLN A 18 9.07 1.85 -7.36
CA GLN A 18 9.93 2.21 -6.25
C GLN A 18 9.14 2.34 -4.94
N HIS A 19 8.05 3.10 -4.95
CA HIS A 19 7.17 3.29 -3.79
C HIS A 19 6.64 1.97 -3.23
N GLN A 20 6.25 1.04 -4.11
CA GLN A 20 5.77 -0.29 -3.70
C GLN A 20 6.88 -1.11 -3.05
N SER A 21 8.07 -1.13 -3.66
CA SER A 21 9.23 -1.85 -3.13
C SER A 21 9.63 -1.36 -1.74
N GLU A 22 9.60 -0.06 -1.49
CA GLU A 22 9.94 0.50 -0.17
C GLU A 22 8.97 0.03 0.93
N ILE A 23 7.67 0.04 0.65
CA ILE A 23 6.66 -0.46 1.60
C ILE A 23 6.87 -1.95 1.86
N PHE A 24 7.13 -2.75 0.83
CA PHE A 24 7.40 -4.18 1.00
C PHE A 24 8.67 -4.45 1.80
N GLN A 25 9.74 -3.72 1.50
CA GLN A 25 11.01 -3.85 2.20
C GLN A 25 10.88 -3.47 3.66
N PHE A 26 10.10 -2.43 3.98
CA PHE A 26 9.81 -2.06 5.36
C PHE A 26 9.04 -3.16 6.10
N LEU A 27 7.97 -3.67 5.50
CA LEU A 27 7.15 -4.73 6.09
C LEU A 27 7.94 -6.01 6.32
N ASP A 28 8.79 -6.39 5.37
CA ASP A 28 9.67 -7.56 5.46
C ASP A 28 10.75 -7.37 6.54
N SER A 29 11.39 -6.18 6.58
CA SER A 29 12.38 -5.81 7.59
C SER A 29 11.81 -5.89 9.01
N LYS A 30 10.57 -5.43 9.19
CA LYS A 30 9.82 -5.51 10.46
C LYS A 30 9.18 -6.87 10.72
N LYS A 31 9.30 -7.85 9.79
CA LYS A 31 8.65 -9.17 9.84
C LYS A 31 7.15 -9.12 10.06
N ILE A 32 6.50 -8.07 9.54
CA ILE A 32 5.05 -7.90 9.62
C ILE A 32 4.42 -8.82 8.58
N LYS A 33 3.39 -9.59 8.97
CA LYS A 33 2.61 -10.37 7.99
C LYS A 33 1.68 -9.44 7.23
N TYR A 34 1.82 -9.43 5.91
CA TYR A 34 0.96 -8.69 5.01
C TYR A 34 0.44 -9.57 3.87
N ARG A 35 -0.68 -9.16 3.30
CA ARG A 35 -1.27 -9.72 2.09
C ARG A 35 -1.03 -8.75 0.94
N THR A 36 -0.67 -9.28 -0.22
CA THR A 36 -0.52 -8.50 -1.43
C THR A 36 -1.70 -8.75 -2.35
N LEU A 37 -2.27 -7.67 -2.88
CA LEU A 37 -3.35 -7.73 -3.87
C LEU A 37 -2.90 -7.01 -5.13
N ASP A 38 -2.72 -7.78 -6.19
CA ASP A 38 -2.26 -7.25 -7.46
C ASP A 38 -3.42 -6.67 -8.26
N ILE A 39 -3.41 -5.35 -8.47
CA ILE A 39 -4.44 -4.64 -9.22
C ILE A 39 -4.32 -4.88 -10.74
N THR A 40 -3.20 -5.44 -11.20
CA THR A 40 -3.00 -5.77 -12.62
C THR A 40 -3.55 -7.13 -13.00
N SER A 41 -3.76 -7.99 -12.01
CA SER A 41 -4.29 -9.34 -12.20
C SER A 41 -5.78 -9.32 -12.55
N SER A 42 -6.55 -8.36 -12.04
CA SER A 42 -7.98 -8.24 -12.32
C SER A 42 -8.47 -6.80 -12.16
N THR A 43 -9.35 -6.37 -13.07
CA THR A 43 -9.96 -5.04 -13.04
C THR A 43 -10.81 -4.83 -11.78
N ASP A 44 -11.46 -5.88 -11.27
CA ASP A 44 -12.24 -5.83 -10.02
C ASP A 44 -11.39 -5.42 -8.81
N VAL A 45 -10.15 -5.91 -8.69
CA VAL A 45 -9.25 -5.57 -7.58
C VAL A 45 -8.85 -4.10 -7.65
N LYS A 46 -8.61 -3.59 -8.85
CA LYS A 46 -8.33 -2.17 -9.09
C LYS A 46 -9.52 -1.28 -8.71
N GLU A 47 -10.73 -1.68 -9.09
CA GLU A 47 -11.95 -0.97 -8.72
C GLU A 47 -12.24 -1.05 -7.23
N GLU A 48 -12.03 -2.20 -6.60
CA GLU A 48 -12.17 -2.39 -5.15
C GLU A 48 -11.22 -1.46 -4.40
N MET A 49 -9.95 -1.40 -4.79
CA MET A 49 -8.97 -0.48 -4.22
C MET A 49 -9.47 0.97 -4.30
N ARG A 50 -9.88 1.42 -5.50
CA ARG A 50 -10.37 2.79 -5.72
C ARG A 50 -11.62 3.11 -4.91
N LYS A 51 -12.56 2.16 -4.81
CA LYS A 51 -13.78 2.28 -3.99
C LYS A 51 -13.45 2.34 -2.50
N LYS A 52 -12.55 1.50 -2.01
CA LYS A 52 -12.11 1.50 -0.60
C LYS A 52 -11.35 2.76 -0.22
N VAL A 53 -10.52 3.29 -1.11
CA VAL A 53 -9.85 4.58 -0.92
C VAL A 53 -10.85 5.75 -1.03
N GLY A 54 -11.95 5.57 -1.77
CA GLY A 54 -12.88 6.64 -2.11
C GLY A 54 -12.32 7.59 -3.18
N ASN A 55 -11.26 7.19 -3.90
CA ASN A 55 -10.64 8.00 -4.93
C ASN A 55 -10.53 7.21 -6.25
N PRO A 56 -11.24 7.62 -7.32
CA PRO A 56 -11.21 6.93 -8.62
C PRO A 56 -9.85 7.02 -9.32
N SER A 57 -9.00 7.97 -8.92
CA SER A 57 -7.64 8.15 -9.43
C SER A 57 -6.56 7.64 -8.47
N ALA A 58 -6.94 6.83 -7.46
CA ALA A 58 -5.97 6.20 -6.57
C ALA A 58 -4.97 5.36 -7.36
N MET A 59 -3.69 5.59 -7.09
CA MET A 59 -2.56 4.86 -7.65
C MET A 59 -1.97 3.94 -6.57
N PRO A 60 -1.46 2.76 -6.94
CA PRO A 60 -0.71 1.94 -6.00
C PRO A 60 0.63 2.63 -5.64
N PRO A 61 1.23 2.33 -4.47
CA PRO A 61 0.74 1.40 -3.45
C PRO A 61 -0.38 1.98 -2.57
N GLN A 62 -1.33 1.14 -2.16
CA GLN A 62 -2.37 1.49 -1.19
C GLN A 62 -2.41 0.49 -0.05
N VAL A 63 -2.37 0.96 1.20
CA VAL A 63 -2.23 0.10 2.38
C VAL A 63 -3.47 0.17 3.25
N PHE A 64 -3.91 -1.00 3.69
CA PHE A 64 -5.05 -1.21 4.59
C PHE A 64 -4.63 -2.11 5.75
N ASN A 65 -5.15 -1.86 6.95
CA ASN A 65 -5.04 -2.75 8.09
C ASN A 65 -6.44 -3.30 8.44
N GLY A 66 -6.72 -4.52 8.01
CA GLY A 66 -8.09 -5.05 8.00
C GLY A 66 -8.99 -4.20 7.11
N ASP A 67 -10.04 -3.62 7.69
CA ASP A 67 -10.99 -2.71 7.02
C ASP A 67 -10.58 -1.24 7.11
N LYS A 68 -9.54 -0.90 7.86
CA LYS A 68 -9.09 0.49 8.03
C LYS A 68 -8.07 0.85 6.96
N TYR A 69 -8.39 1.87 6.17
CA TYR A 69 -7.41 2.49 5.28
C TYR A 69 -6.29 3.14 6.10
N CYS A 70 -5.04 2.77 5.81
CA CYS A 70 -3.84 3.34 6.42
C CYS A 70 -3.41 4.59 5.64
N GLY A 71 -3.23 4.41 4.33
CA GLY A 71 -2.85 5.48 3.42
C GLY A 71 -2.17 4.97 2.17
N ASP A 72 -1.79 5.93 1.34
CA ASP A 72 -0.93 5.79 0.17
C ASP A 72 0.56 5.94 0.55
N TYR A 73 1.44 5.88 -0.45
CA TYR A 73 2.89 6.02 -0.23
C TYR A 73 3.28 7.34 0.46
N GLN A 74 2.63 8.46 0.15
CA GLN A 74 3.05 9.75 0.70
C GLN A 74 2.88 9.76 2.22
N LYS A 75 1.75 9.26 2.71
CA LYS A 75 1.53 9.07 4.15
C LYS A 75 2.51 8.10 4.80
N PHE A 76 2.98 7.08 4.07
CA PHE A 76 4.02 6.20 4.58
C PHE A 76 5.35 6.94 4.67
N PHE A 77 5.71 7.71 3.65
CA PHE A 77 6.92 8.52 3.60
C PHE A 77 6.95 9.56 4.73
N ASP A 78 5.87 10.33 4.92
CA ASP A 78 5.74 11.27 6.05
C ASP A 78 5.94 10.56 7.42
N ALA A 79 5.39 9.36 7.58
CA ALA A 79 5.55 8.59 8.81
C ALA A 79 6.98 8.06 9.00
N VAL A 80 7.68 7.72 7.91
CA VAL A 80 9.11 7.36 7.94
C VAL A 80 9.95 8.57 8.32
N GLU A 81 9.66 9.76 7.77
CA GLU A 81 10.35 11.01 8.09
C GLU A 81 10.13 11.44 9.55
N ASP A 82 8.94 11.25 10.10
CA ASP A 82 8.64 11.47 11.53
C ASP A 82 9.27 10.40 12.45
N GLY A 83 9.93 9.38 11.87
CA GLY A 83 10.50 8.25 12.60
C GLY A 83 9.46 7.31 13.21
N LYS A 84 8.19 7.38 12.76
CA LYS A 84 7.06 6.54 13.23
C LYS A 84 6.37 5.77 12.09
N PRO A 85 7.10 5.01 11.25
CA PRO A 85 6.50 4.29 10.13
C PRO A 85 5.51 3.20 10.57
N GLU A 86 5.63 2.68 11.79
CA GLU A 86 4.66 1.72 12.36
C GLU A 86 3.27 2.34 12.59
N ALA A 87 3.22 3.63 12.93
CA ALA A 87 1.96 4.35 13.12
C ALA A 87 1.14 4.44 11.83
N PHE A 88 1.80 4.50 10.66
CA PHE A 88 1.13 4.44 9.37
C PHE A 88 0.32 3.15 9.21
N PHE A 89 0.91 2.00 9.58
CA PHE A 89 0.23 0.71 9.50
C PHE A 89 -0.84 0.52 10.58
N LYS A 90 -1.03 1.49 11.48
CA LYS A 90 -1.96 1.42 12.63
C LYS A 90 -1.67 0.19 13.48
N LEU A 91 -0.39 -0.10 13.70
CA LEU A 91 0.12 -1.17 14.56
C LEU A 91 0.24 -0.69 16.02
#